data_AF-A0A3D4P1Q0-F1
#
_entry.id   AF-A0A3D4P1Q0-F1
#
_cell.length_a   1.000
_cell.length_b   1.000
_cell.length_c   1.000
_cell.angle_alpha   90.00
_cell.angle_beta   90.00
_cell.angle_gamma   90.00
#
_symmetry.space_group_name_H-M   'P 1'
#
loop_
_entity.id
_entity.type
_entity.pdbx_description
1 polymer ?
#
loop_
_entity_poly.entity_id
_entity_poly.type
_entity_poly.pdbx_seq_one_letter_code
_entity_poly.pdbx_strand_id
1 'polypeptide(L)'
;MRDTLESRLAERFRPEIEINIPTLTVITTDFFELFMEQSGLYDLALSNLRDDLIAGAFQKADLPAQLVGDLRALIAQVQTPLAVRSSSRLEDAMFEPFASVYATKMISNNQMSPDSRFKKLVEAVKFIYASTFFKDAKNYIRATKHTTADEKMAVIIQEVVGVRRGQRYYPHISGVARSYNFYPLGHSKPSDGIIDLALGLGKAIVDDGIAWSYSPAYPRANPPYNTLADLLSQTQSEFWAINMGWPAEFNPIKETEYMMKFSLGDAERDGVLQFLASTYRAQDDKIVYGIAEKGPRVIDFAPILKFDLLPLNAMLQELLKLCEETLGRMVEIEFALTLDERRGRPARFGFLQVRPMVVSSAQVGVSPEELTGENVLLASESALGNGVLEGIRDIVYVKPESFNVHYSEAVASDLEKLNHWLVTFDSPYLLIGFGRWGTSDPQAGIPVNFGQICGAKVIVESALPETSSMLSQGSHFFHNITSFRVFYFSVGTGDQYKIDWDWLNGQPAVQETDYARHVRLPAPLKIKVDGTTSRGVIRHE
;
A
#
# COMPACT_ATOMS: atom_id res chain seq x y z
N MET A 1 -1.87 -20.46 12.50
CA MET A 1 -1.35 -20.22 11.14
C MET A 1 -0.05 -20.95 10.88
N ARG A 2 1.02 -20.80 11.69
CA ARG A 2 2.30 -21.52 11.51
C ARG A 2 2.12 -23.03 11.30
N ASP A 3 1.48 -23.70 12.26
CA ASP A 3 1.25 -25.15 12.20
C ASP A 3 0.39 -25.57 10.99
N THR A 4 -0.54 -24.70 10.59
CA THR A 4 -1.41 -24.90 9.42
C THR A 4 -0.61 -24.85 8.13
N LEU A 5 0.30 -23.87 7.99
CA LEU A 5 1.18 -23.73 6.82
C LEU A 5 2.14 -24.92 6.71
N GLU A 6 2.74 -25.33 7.83
CA GLU A 6 3.67 -26.46 7.85
C GLU A 6 2.98 -27.78 7.47
N SER A 7 1.83 -28.07 8.08
CA SER A 7 1.16 -29.36 7.88
C SER A 7 0.41 -29.50 6.55
N ARG A 8 -0.14 -28.40 6.00
CA ARG A 8 -1.04 -28.47 4.83
C ARG A 8 -0.43 -27.95 3.53
N LEU A 9 0.64 -27.16 3.60
CA LEU A 9 1.21 -26.49 2.43
C LEU A 9 2.69 -26.83 2.23
N ALA A 10 3.51 -26.72 3.26
CA ALA A 10 4.97 -26.81 3.13
C ALA A 10 5.46 -28.15 2.55
N GLU A 11 4.91 -29.28 2.99
CA GLU A 11 5.31 -30.62 2.51
C GLU A 11 5.05 -30.82 1.01
N ARG A 12 4.01 -30.16 0.46
CA ARG A 12 3.62 -30.34 -0.95
C ARG A 12 4.58 -29.66 -1.93
N PHE A 13 5.19 -28.56 -1.53
CA PHE A 13 6.07 -27.76 -2.39
C PHE A 13 7.56 -28.00 -2.12
N ARG A 14 7.90 -28.81 -1.12
CA ARG A 14 9.26 -29.31 -0.92
C ARG A 14 9.64 -30.32 -2.02
N PRO A 15 10.91 -30.33 -2.48
CA PRO A 15 12.02 -29.47 -2.06
C PRO A 15 12.12 -28.15 -2.84
N GLU A 16 11.19 -27.83 -3.73
CA GLU A 16 11.31 -26.67 -4.63
C GLU A 16 11.15 -25.32 -3.91
N ILE A 17 10.22 -25.24 -2.96
CA ILE A 17 9.94 -24.06 -2.13
C ILE A 17 9.95 -24.45 -0.65
N GLU A 18 10.84 -23.84 0.12
CA GLU A 18 10.84 -23.87 1.58
C GLU A 18 9.99 -22.73 2.11
N ILE A 19 8.82 -23.05 2.68
CA ILE A 19 7.91 -22.05 3.27
C ILE A 19 8.30 -21.82 4.72
N ASN A 20 8.57 -20.58 5.10
CA ASN A 20 8.96 -20.19 6.45
C ASN A 20 8.26 -18.89 6.89
N ILE A 21 8.01 -18.75 8.18
CA ILE A 21 7.68 -17.47 8.80
C ILE A 21 8.98 -16.91 9.38
N PRO A 22 9.44 -15.70 8.97
CA PRO A 22 10.66 -15.13 9.52
C PRO A 22 10.61 -15.02 11.04
N THR A 23 11.75 -15.24 11.69
CA THR A 23 11.87 -15.13 13.14
C THR A 23 11.44 -13.73 13.58
N LEU A 24 10.60 -13.66 14.60
CA LEU A 24 10.08 -12.40 15.12
C LEU A 24 10.03 -12.42 16.64
N THR A 25 10.13 -11.25 17.24
CA THR A 25 9.93 -10.96 18.66
C THR A 25 8.96 -9.79 18.77
N VAL A 26 8.12 -9.78 19.80
CA VAL A 26 7.11 -8.73 20.01
C VAL A 26 7.37 -8.02 21.34
N ILE A 27 7.49 -6.70 21.30
CA ILE A 27 7.42 -5.83 22.47
C ILE A 27 5.94 -5.56 22.73
N THR A 28 5.44 -5.95 23.90
CA THR A 28 4.03 -5.78 24.28
C THR A 28 3.70 -4.31 24.57
N THR A 29 2.40 -3.99 24.49
CA THR A 29 1.88 -2.64 24.76
C THR A 29 2.19 -2.12 26.15
N ASP A 30 2.41 -3.00 27.14
CA ASP A 30 2.72 -2.60 28.52
C ASP A 30 4.03 -1.81 28.60
N PHE A 31 5.03 -2.16 27.76
CA PHE A 31 6.28 -1.40 27.69
C PHE A 31 6.12 -0.04 27.01
N PHE A 32 5.16 0.10 26.10
CA PHE A 32 4.82 1.39 25.50
C PHE A 32 4.22 2.33 26.56
N GLU A 33 3.26 1.85 27.34
CA GLU A 33 2.65 2.65 28.42
C GLU A 33 3.70 3.07 29.45
N LEU A 34 4.51 2.12 29.91
CA LEU A 34 5.58 2.39 30.86
C LEU A 34 6.57 3.43 30.34
N PHE A 35 6.95 3.35 29.06
CA PHE A 35 7.82 4.33 28.41
C PHE A 35 7.20 5.73 28.38
N MET A 36 5.91 5.83 28.01
CA MET A 36 5.19 7.10 27.91
C MET A 36 5.02 7.76 29.28
N GLU A 37 4.67 6.99 30.32
CA GLU A 37 4.50 7.46 31.70
C GLU A 37 5.81 7.93 32.33
N GLN A 38 6.86 7.10 32.27
CA GLN A 38 8.16 7.42 32.88
C GLN A 38 8.83 8.64 32.26
N SER A 39 8.58 8.87 30.96
CA SER A 39 9.18 9.95 30.19
C SER A 39 8.31 11.21 30.12
N GLY A 40 7.07 11.17 30.65
CA GLY A 40 6.14 12.31 30.61
C GLY A 40 5.80 12.77 29.19
N LEU A 41 5.68 11.83 28.23
CA LEU A 41 5.58 12.18 26.81
C LEU A 41 4.16 12.48 26.33
N TYR A 42 3.11 12.13 27.08
CA TYR A 42 1.71 12.25 26.64
C TYR A 42 1.31 13.67 26.21
N ASP A 43 1.63 14.69 27.02
CA ASP A 43 1.25 16.09 26.71
C ASP A 43 1.88 16.58 25.40
N LEU A 44 3.16 16.24 25.21
CA LEU A 44 3.90 16.57 23.99
C LEU A 44 3.37 15.76 22.79
N ALA A 45 3.13 14.47 22.97
CA ALA A 45 2.69 13.54 21.93
C ALA A 45 1.28 13.89 21.43
N LEU A 46 0.37 14.30 22.30
CA LEU A 46 -1.01 14.67 21.96
C LEU A 46 -1.15 16.12 21.43
N SER A 47 -0.07 16.91 21.47
CA SER A 47 -0.06 18.28 20.91
C SER A 47 -0.12 18.32 19.37
N ASN A 48 -0.28 19.52 18.82
CA ASN A 48 -0.17 19.80 17.38
C ASN A 48 1.26 20.19 16.95
N LEU A 49 2.30 19.74 17.68
CA LEU A 49 3.69 19.94 17.27
C LEU A 49 3.98 19.18 15.97
N ARG A 50 5.01 19.65 15.25
CA ARG A 50 5.50 18.97 14.05
C ARG A 50 6.09 17.60 14.39
N ASP A 51 5.94 16.66 13.46
CA ASP A 51 6.38 15.26 13.62
C ASP A 51 7.88 15.13 13.94
N ASP A 52 8.74 16.01 13.38
CA ASP A 52 10.17 16.03 13.67
C ASP A 52 10.49 16.40 15.13
N LEU A 53 9.69 17.28 15.73
CA LEU A 53 9.82 17.65 17.15
C LEU A 53 9.34 16.53 18.06
N ILE A 54 8.22 15.89 17.72
CA ILE A 54 7.70 14.72 18.44
C ILE A 54 8.73 13.59 18.39
N ALA A 55 9.20 13.22 17.20
CA ALA A 55 10.21 12.18 17.03
C ALA A 55 11.49 12.52 17.80
N GLY A 56 11.95 13.77 17.75
CA GLY A 56 13.11 14.24 18.50
C GLY A 56 12.96 14.09 20.03
N ALA A 57 11.77 14.32 20.59
CA ALA A 57 11.50 14.12 22.01
C ALA A 57 11.54 12.62 22.38
N PHE A 58 10.91 11.77 21.58
CA PHE A 58 10.93 10.32 21.78
C PHE A 58 12.35 9.74 21.70
N GLN A 59 13.18 10.24 20.77
CA GLN A 59 14.58 9.79 20.65
C GLN A 59 15.41 10.13 21.90
N LYS A 60 15.12 11.25 22.59
CA LYS A 60 15.80 11.68 23.82
C LYS A 60 15.35 10.95 25.09
N ALA A 61 14.11 10.46 25.12
CA ALA A 61 13.53 9.74 26.25
C ALA A 61 14.18 8.37 26.45
N ASP A 62 14.30 7.88 27.68
CA ASP A 62 14.92 6.59 27.98
C ASP A 62 13.90 5.45 27.95
N LEU A 63 14.28 4.30 27.37
CA LEU A 63 13.44 3.10 27.41
C LEU A 63 13.49 2.46 28.81
N PRO A 64 12.42 1.76 29.25
CA PRO A 64 12.42 1.04 30.51
C PRO A 64 13.61 0.07 30.64
N ALA A 65 14.24 0.03 31.81
CA ALA A 65 15.48 -0.73 32.04
C ALA A 65 15.38 -2.23 31.70
N GLN A 66 14.22 -2.84 31.97
CA GLN A 66 13.94 -4.23 31.61
C GLN A 66 13.98 -4.42 30.08
N LEU A 67 13.28 -3.57 29.34
CA LEU A 67 13.26 -3.61 27.88
C LEU A 67 14.66 -3.41 27.28
N VAL A 68 15.43 -2.48 27.86
CA VAL A 68 16.84 -2.24 27.47
C VAL A 68 17.67 -3.51 27.60
N GLY A 69 17.53 -4.24 28.71
CA GLY A 69 18.23 -5.52 28.93
C GLY A 69 17.87 -6.57 27.89
N ASP A 70 16.57 -6.76 27.65
CA ASP A 70 16.05 -7.76 26.71
C ASP A 70 16.46 -7.45 25.25
N LEU A 71 16.35 -6.19 24.82
CA LEU A 71 16.80 -5.76 23.49
C LEU A 71 18.31 -5.94 23.30
N ARG A 72 19.11 -5.76 24.36
CA ARG A 72 20.55 -6.00 24.31
C ARG A 72 20.88 -7.49 24.20
N ALA A 73 20.14 -8.36 24.90
CA ALA A 73 20.29 -9.80 24.78
C ALA A 73 19.93 -10.29 23.36
N LEU A 74 18.85 -9.76 22.78
CA LEU A 74 18.42 -10.05 21.42
C LEU A 74 19.50 -9.67 20.39
N ILE A 75 19.96 -8.42 20.40
CA ILE A 75 20.87 -7.89 19.37
C ILE A 75 22.30 -8.46 19.45
N ALA A 76 22.66 -9.06 20.59
CA ALA A 76 23.90 -9.79 20.73
C ALA A 76 23.92 -11.07 19.88
N GLN A 77 22.75 -11.67 19.64
CA GLN A 77 22.61 -12.94 18.92
C GLN A 77 22.26 -12.74 17.43
N VAL A 78 21.72 -11.58 17.06
CA VAL A 78 21.22 -11.31 15.71
C VAL A 78 22.11 -10.32 14.95
N GLN A 79 22.52 -10.68 13.73
CA GLN A 79 23.34 -9.86 12.83
C GLN A 79 22.71 -9.70 11.43
N THR A 80 21.51 -10.23 11.24
CA THR A 80 20.70 -10.06 10.03
C THR A 80 19.96 -8.73 10.09
N PRO A 81 19.66 -8.08 8.96
CA PRO A 81 18.82 -6.90 8.93
C PRO A 81 17.46 -7.15 9.58
N LEU A 82 16.95 -6.14 10.29
CA LEU A 82 15.72 -6.23 11.06
C LEU A 82 14.69 -5.21 10.56
N ALA A 83 13.43 -5.64 10.46
CA ALA A 83 12.28 -4.77 10.32
C ALA A 83 11.66 -4.54 11.70
N VAL A 84 11.63 -3.29 12.14
CA VAL A 84 10.96 -2.86 13.37
C VAL A 84 9.63 -2.23 12.96
N ARG A 85 8.54 -2.92 13.25
CA ARG A 85 7.19 -2.59 12.77
C ARG A 85 6.29 -2.25 13.94
N SER A 86 5.43 -1.27 13.73
CA SER A 86 4.25 -1.06 14.55
C SER A 86 3.30 -2.26 14.50
N SER A 87 2.63 -2.52 15.63
CA SER A 87 1.51 -3.45 15.75
C SER A 87 0.52 -2.81 16.71
N SER A 88 -0.40 -2.02 16.18
CA SER A 88 -1.40 -1.33 16.99
C SER A 88 -2.42 -2.32 17.55
N ARG A 89 -2.91 -2.07 18.77
CA ARG A 89 -4.05 -2.83 19.31
C ARG A 89 -5.32 -2.64 18.46
N LEU A 90 -5.50 -1.47 17.87
CA LEU A 90 -6.63 -1.19 16.98
C LEU A 90 -6.42 -1.80 15.58
N GLU A 91 -5.17 -1.98 15.13
CA GLU A 91 -4.84 -2.75 13.91
C GLU A 91 -5.21 -4.22 14.02
N ASP A 92 -5.12 -4.81 15.22
CA ASP A 92 -5.57 -6.19 15.48
C ASP A 92 -7.10 -6.32 15.63
N ALA A 93 -7.83 -5.20 15.74
CA ALA A 93 -9.28 -5.24 15.69
C ALA A 93 -9.71 -5.53 14.25
N MET A 94 -10.15 -6.77 13.98
CA MET A 94 -10.55 -7.30 12.65
C MET A 94 -11.59 -6.48 11.86
N PHE A 95 -12.06 -5.35 12.40
CA PHE A 95 -13.10 -4.49 11.84
C PHE A 95 -12.69 -3.02 11.75
N GLU A 96 -11.51 -2.65 12.26
CA GLU A 96 -11.06 -1.27 12.21
C GLU A 96 -10.05 -1.10 11.07
N PRO A 97 -10.26 -0.09 10.20
CA PRO A 97 -9.27 0.28 9.22
C PRO A 97 -8.06 0.78 10.01
N PHE A 98 -6.89 0.15 9.98
CA PHE A 98 -5.63 0.74 10.48
C PHE A 98 -4.44 0.46 9.54
N ALA A 99 -4.73 0.09 8.30
CA ALA A 99 -3.71 -0.18 7.30
C ALA A 99 -2.89 1.09 7.01
N SER A 100 -1.56 0.96 7.10
CA SER A 100 -0.59 1.96 6.60
C SER A 100 -0.49 3.25 7.38
N VAL A 101 -1.15 3.33 8.52
CA VAL A 101 -1.06 4.47 9.43
C VAL A 101 0.30 4.52 10.10
N TYR A 102 0.87 3.34 10.34
CA TYR A 102 2.00 3.19 11.24
C TYR A 102 3.26 2.79 10.48
N ALA A 103 4.37 3.37 10.93
CA ALA A 103 5.64 3.28 10.23
C ALA A 103 6.30 1.90 10.39
N THR A 104 7.17 1.55 9.44
CA THR A 104 8.11 0.43 9.57
C THR A 104 9.53 0.96 9.40
N LYS A 105 10.40 0.73 10.38
CA LYS A 105 11.81 1.12 10.28
C LYS A 105 12.68 -0.11 10.09
N MET A 106 13.31 -0.21 8.92
CA MET A 106 14.30 -1.26 8.64
C MET A 106 15.70 -0.79 9.03
N ILE A 107 16.45 -1.65 9.70
CA ILE A 107 17.84 -1.40 10.08
C ILE A 107 18.77 -2.45 9.47
N SER A 108 19.97 -2.03 9.05
CA SER A 108 20.97 -2.92 8.44
C SER A 108 21.52 -3.96 9.41
N ASN A 109 21.55 -3.61 10.71
CA ASN A 109 22.02 -4.45 11.81
C ASN A 109 23.39 -5.12 11.55
N ASN A 110 24.28 -4.43 10.84
CA ASN A 110 25.56 -4.98 10.36
C ASN A 110 26.79 -4.30 10.98
N GLN A 111 26.58 -3.44 12.00
CA GLN A 111 27.67 -2.79 12.71
C GLN A 111 28.48 -3.82 13.51
N MET A 112 29.80 -3.62 13.56
CA MET A 112 30.73 -4.58 14.19
C MET A 112 30.45 -4.77 15.69
N SER A 113 30.24 -3.69 16.43
CA SER A 113 29.97 -3.77 17.87
C SER A 113 28.47 -4.02 18.15
N PRO A 114 28.15 -4.96 19.07
CA PRO A 114 26.78 -5.14 19.56
C PRO A 114 26.17 -3.85 20.11
N ASP A 115 26.97 -2.98 20.74
CA ASP A 115 26.50 -1.70 21.29
C ASP A 115 26.03 -0.72 20.21
N SER A 116 26.70 -0.69 19.05
CA SER A 116 26.25 0.14 17.92
C SER A 116 24.95 -0.40 17.33
N ARG A 117 24.83 -1.73 17.18
CA ARG A 117 23.59 -2.36 16.71
C ARG A 117 22.44 -2.15 17.69
N PHE A 118 22.71 -2.29 18.99
CA PHE A 118 21.76 -2.01 20.06
C PHE A 118 21.22 -0.59 19.97
N LYS A 119 22.11 0.41 19.83
CA LYS A 119 21.70 1.81 19.69
C LYS A 119 20.75 2.01 18.52
N LYS A 120 21.03 1.38 17.37
CA LYS A 120 20.17 1.46 16.17
C LYS A 120 18.82 0.77 16.34
N LEU A 121 18.78 -0.35 17.06
CA LEU A 121 17.52 -1.00 17.42
C LEU A 121 16.67 -0.12 18.35
N VAL A 122 17.29 0.49 19.37
CA VAL A 122 16.59 1.40 20.29
C VAL A 122 16.06 2.64 19.56
N GLU A 123 16.87 3.26 18.70
CA GLU A 123 16.44 4.38 17.86
C GLU A 123 15.23 4.00 16.99
N ALA A 124 15.24 2.79 16.40
CA ALA A 124 14.12 2.29 15.61
C ALA A 124 12.85 2.07 16.44
N VAL A 125 12.94 1.43 17.62
CA VAL A 125 11.79 1.24 18.52
C VAL A 125 11.18 2.58 18.94
N LYS A 126 12.02 3.55 19.35
CA LYS A 126 11.55 4.90 19.72
C LYS A 126 10.89 5.63 18.55
N PHE A 127 11.39 5.44 17.33
CA PHE A 127 10.77 6.00 16.13
C PHE A 127 9.38 5.40 15.88
N ILE A 128 9.20 4.08 16.07
CA ILE A 128 7.88 3.44 15.96
C ILE A 128 6.91 3.96 17.02
N TYR A 129 7.36 4.14 18.27
CA TYR A 129 6.51 4.76 19.29
C TYR A 129 6.13 6.20 18.94
N ALA A 130 7.07 6.98 18.39
CA ALA A 130 6.79 8.35 17.97
C ALA A 130 5.78 8.43 16.81
N SER A 131 5.88 7.51 15.84
CA SER A 131 5.06 7.53 14.63
C SER A 131 3.57 7.33 14.92
N THR A 132 3.24 6.72 16.05
CA THR A 132 1.86 6.61 16.58
C THR A 132 1.19 7.99 16.75
N PHE A 133 1.99 9.04 16.96
CA PHE A 133 1.53 10.41 17.22
C PHE A 133 1.82 11.39 16.09
N PHE A 134 2.24 10.91 14.93
CA PHE A 134 2.43 11.76 13.76
C PHE A 134 1.10 12.28 13.22
N LYS A 135 1.18 13.36 12.43
CA LYS A 135 0.02 14.04 11.87
C LYS A 135 -0.91 13.08 11.13
N ASP A 136 -0.36 12.22 10.28
CA ASP A 136 -1.13 11.25 9.50
C ASP A 136 -1.86 10.25 10.39
N ALA A 137 -1.18 9.73 11.43
CA ALA A 137 -1.79 8.83 12.41
C ALA A 137 -2.91 9.50 13.22
N LYS A 138 -2.72 10.74 13.64
CA LYS A 138 -3.75 11.52 14.34
C LYS A 138 -4.96 11.80 13.46
N ASN A 139 -4.75 12.24 12.23
CA ASN A 139 -5.82 12.53 11.28
C ASN A 139 -6.65 11.28 10.98
N TYR A 140 -5.97 10.14 10.89
CA TYR A 140 -6.60 8.85 10.69
C TYR A 140 -7.47 8.44 11.88
N ILE A 141 -6.92 8.47 13.10
CA ILE A 141 -7.67 8.13 14.32
C ILE A 141 -8.90 9.03 14.49
N ARG A 142 -8.80 10.32 14.16
CA ARG A 142 -9.95 11.26 14.18
C ARG A 142 -11.08 10.87 13.24
N ALA A 143 -10.80 10.14 12.16
CA ALA A 143 -11.82 9.63 11.24
C ALA A 143 -12.51 8.35 11.75
N THR A 144 -11.98 7.76 12.82
CA THR A 144 -12.57 6.62 13.54
C THR A 144 -13.34 7.09 14.78
N LYS A 145 -13.97 6.17 15.50
CA LYS A 145 -14.64 6.48 16.79
C LYS A 145 -13.68 6.53 17.97
N HIS A 146 -12.38 6.32 17.75
CA HIS A 146 -11.36 6.22 18.79
C HIS A 146 -10.66 7.55 19.01
N THR A 147 -10.06 7.73 20.19
CA THR A 147 -9.20 8.89 20.47
C THR A 147 -7.74 8.50 20.39
N THR A 148 -6.87 9.45 20.04
CA THR A 148 -5.42 9.21 19.99
C THR A 148 -4.84 8.82 21.35
N ALA A 149 -5.52 9.15 22.46
CA ALA A 149 -5.11 8.78 23.80
C ALA A 149 -5.38 7.29 24.13
N ASP A 150 -6.32 6.65 23.44
CA ASP A 150 -6.66 5.23 23.62
C ASP A 150 -5.70 4.29 22.89
N GLU A 151 -4.81 4.86 22.08
CA GLU A 151 -3.92 4.13 21.19
C GLU A 151 -2.72 3.56 21.95
N LYS A 152 -2.52 2.24 21.83
CA LYS A 152 -1.38 1.53 22.42
C LYS A 152 -0.63 0.79 21.33
N MET A 153 0.69 0.93 21.35
CA MET A 153 1.56 0.40 20.31
C MET A 153 2.40 -0.77 20.81
N ALA A 154 2.19 -1.97 20.26
CA ALA A 154 3.18 -3.03 20.32
C ALA A 154 4.20 -2.87 19.18
N VAL A 155 5.37 -3.48 19.32
CA VAL A 155 6.42 -3.41 18.29
C VAL A 155 6.87 -4.81 17.91
N ILE A 156 6.77 -5.15 16.63
CA ILE A 156 7.28 -6.39 16.08
C ILE A 156 8.70 -6.15 15.55
N ILE A 157 9.66 -6.90 16.06
CA ILE A 157 11.03 -6.95 15.54
C ILE A 157 11.16 -8.26 14.78
N GLN A 158 11.30 -8.19 13.45
CA GLN A 158 11.32 -9.34 12.57
C GLN A 158 12.58 -9.35 11.68
N GLU A 159 13.13 -10.53 11.42
CA GLU A 159 14.20 -10.70 10.42
C GLU A 159 13.71 -10.35 9.02
N VAL A 160 14.47 -9.52 8.30
CA VAL A 160 14.15 -9.19 6.92
C VAL A 160 14.52 -10.35 6.01
N VAL A 161 13.59 -10.78 5.17
CA VAL A 161 13.85 -11.80 4.15
C VAL A 161 14.68 -11.19 3.02
N GLY A 162 15.88 -11.70 2.81
CA GLY A 162 16.74 -11.23 1.73
C GLY A 162 18.09 -11.93 1.66
N VAL A 163 18.87 -11.55 0.65
CA VAL A 163 20.26 -12.01 0.47
C VAL A 163 21.16 -10.79 0.37
N ARG A 164 22.31 -10.85 1.04
CA ARG A 164 23.33 -9.80 0.96
C ARG A 164 24.11 -9.92 -0.35
N ARG A 165 24.15 -8.84 -1.12
CA ARG A 165 24.92 -8.71 -2.36
C ARG A 165 25.76 -7.44 -2.30
N GLY A 166 27.02 -7.61 -1.89
CA GLY A 166 27.92 -6.50 -1.59
C GLY A 166 27.36 -5.58 -0.48
N GLN A 167 27.03 -4.35 -0.85
CA GLN A 167 26.45 -3.33 0.04
C GLN A 167 24.91 -3.28 0.00
N ARG A 168 24.26 -4.22 -0.68
CA ARG A 168 22.80 -4.29 -0.81
C ARG A 168 22.26 -5.52 -0.10
N TYR A 169 21.11 -5.40 0.54
CA TYR A 169 20.39 -6.54 1.10
C TYR A 169 18.91 -6.48 0.71
N TYR A 170 18.46 -7.46 -0.06
CA TYR A 170 17.09 -7.50 -0.60
C TYR A 170 16.71 -8.90 -1.09
N PRO A 171 15.40 -9.25 -1.10
CA PRO A 171 14.91 -10.50 -1.65
C PRO A 171 14.93 -10.47 -3.19
N HIS A 172 14.83 -11.63 -3.82
CA HIS A 172 14.68 -11.66 -5.29
C HIS A 172 13.31 -11.14 -5.69
N ILE A 173 12.28 -11.51 -4.92
CA ILE A 173 10.90 -11.10 -5.15
C ILE A 173 10.30 -10.66 -3.82
N SER A 174 9.58 -9.55 -3.82
CA SER A 174 8.55 -9.27 -2.84
C SER A 174 7.20 -9.28 -3.54
N GLY A 175 6.14 -9.62 -2.81
CA GLY A 175 4.83 -9.70 -3.42
C GLY A 175 3.69 -9.51 -2.43
N VAL A 176 2.56 -9.12 -3.00
CA VAL A 176 1.28 -9.03 -2.30
C VAL A 176 0.26 -9.82 -3.09
N ALA A 177 -0.37 -10.80 -2.46
CA ALA A 177 -1.40 -11.64 -3.05
C ALA A 177 -2.75 -11.34 -2.41
N ARG A 178 -3.76 -11.03 -3.22
CA ARG A 178 -5.14 -10.81 -2.79
C ARG A 178 -6.03 -11.87 -3.40
N SER A 179 -6.91 -12.44 -2.57
CA SER A 179 -7.87 -13.43 -3.06
C SER A 179 -9.05 -12.81 -3.83
N TYR A 180 -9.24 -11.49 -3.72
CA TYR A 180 -10.24 -10.75 -4.47
C TYR A 180 -9.59 -9.59 -5.22
N ASN A 181 -9.84 -9.50 -6.53
CA ASN A 181 -9.44 -8.38 -7.36
C ASN A 181 -10.63 -7.46 -7.61
N PHE A 182 -10.53 -6.23 -7.14
CA PHE A 182 -11.54 -5.21 -7.37
C PHE A 182 -11.57 -4.68 -8.82
N TYR A 183 -10.47 -4.81 -9.55
CA TYR A 183 -10.31 -4.38 -10.94
C TYR A 183 -9.82 -5.54 -11.82
N PRO A 184 -10.68 -6.54 -12.06
CA PRO A 184 -10.34 -7.60 -12.99
C PRO A 184 -10.07 -7.04 -14.39
N LEU A 185 -9.02 -7.55 -15.03
CA LEU A 185 -8.62 -7.17 -16.39
C LEU A 185 -8.82 -8.35 -17.35
N GLY A 186 -9.16 -8.06 -18.60
CA GLY A 186 -9.35 -9.06 -19.65
C GLY A 186 -10.47 -10.04 -19.33
N HIS A 187 -10.13 -11.34 -19.24
CA HIS A 187 -11.09 -12.41 -18.93
C HIS A 187 -11.13 -12.80 -17.44
N SER A 188 -10.34 -12.14 -16.59
CA SER A 188 -10.35 -12.42 -15.15
C SER A 188 -11.65 -11.97 -14.50
N LYS A 189 -12.02 -12.64 -13.41
CA LYS A 189 -13.14 -12.28 -12.54
C LYS A 189 -12.61 -11.70 -11.24
N PRO A 190 -13.43 -10.94 -10.49
CA PRO A 190 -13.02 -10.47 -9.17
C PRO A 190 -12.57 -11.59 -8.22
N SER A 191 -13.28 -12.72 -8.24
CA SER A 191 -12.95 -13.91 -7.45
C SER A 191 -11.67 -14.64 -7.86
N ASP A 192 -11.07 -14.29 -9.00
CA ASP A 192 -9.83 -14.91 -9.45
C ASP A 192 -8.61 -14.33 -8.74
N GLY A 193 -8.78 -13.28 -7.92
CA GLY A 193 -7.70 -12.63 -7.18
C GLY A 193 -6.69 -11.87 -8.05
N ILE A 194 -5.71 -11.28 -7.40
CA ILE A 194 -4.61 -10.54 -8.03
C ILE A 194 -3.32 -10.73 -7.22
N ILE A 195 -2.19 -10.86 -7.92
CA ILE A 195 -0.87 -10.96 -7.33
C ILE A 195 0.01 -9.87 -7.94
N ASP A 196 0.59 -9.05 -7.07
CA ASP A 196 1.59 -8.04 -7.43
C ASP A 196 2.98 -8.56 -7.04
N LEU A 197 3.92 -8.53 -7.99
CA LEU A 197 5.31 -8.92 -7.76
C LEU A 197 6.25 -7.75 -8.04
N ALA A 198 7.28 -7.61 -7.22
CA ALA A 198 8.34 -6.63 -7.40
C ALA A 198 9.72 -7.20 -7.09
N LEU A 199 10.72 -6.75 -7.83
CA LEU A 199 12.13 -6.91 -7.47
C LEU A 199 12.44 -6.06 -6.23
N GLY A 200 13.20 -6.61 -5.29
CA GLY A 200 13.63 -5.89 -4.10
C GLY A 200 12.63 -5.95 -2.95
N LEU A 201 12.76 -5.02 -2.00
CA LEU A 201 11.89 -4.94 -0.83
C LEU A 201 10.45 -4.55 -1.22
N GLY A 202 9.49 -5.07 -0.46
CA GLY A 202 8.05 -4.86 -0.69
C GLY A 202 7.58 -3.40 -0.64
N LYS A 203 8.42 -2.47 -0.16
CA LYS A 203 8.13 -1.02 -0.19
C LYS A 203 7.78 -0.52 -1.60
N ALA A 204 8.26 -1.18 -2.65
CA ALA A 204 7.88 -0.91 -4.03
C ALA A 204 6.37 -1.14 -4.30
N ILE A 205 5.78 -2.19 -3.73
CA ILE A 205 4.34 -2.49 -3.89
C ILE A 205 3.51 -1.70 -2.88
N VAL A 206 4.09 -1.46 -1.70
CA VAL A 206 3.42 -0.78 -0.59
C VAL A 206 3.17 0.70 -0.89
N ASP A 207 4.18 1.42 -1.38
CA ASP A 207 4.13 2.88 -1.63
C ASP A 207 3.58 3.22 -3.04
N ASP A 208 2.70 2.40 -3.60
CA ASP A 208 2.13 2.53 -4.95
C ASP A 208 3.19 2.69 -6.06
N GLY A 209 4.32 1.99 -5.92
CA GLY A 209 5.35 1.93 -6.95
C GLY A 209 5.01 0.94 -8.06
N ILE A 210 5.90 0.86 -9.05
CA ILE A 210 5.72 -0.03 -10.20
C ILE A 210 5.91 -1.50 -9.77
N ALA A 211 4.90 -2.34 -10.03
CA ALA A 211 4.90 -3.78 -9.78
C ALA A 211 4.31 -4.53 -10.98
N TRP A 212 4.67 -5.82 -11.10
CA TRP A 212 4.11 -6.71 -12.10
C TRP A 212 2.87 -7.42 -11.54
N SER A 213 1.70 -7.00 -12.00
CA SER A 213 0.41 -7.52 -11.53
C SER A 213 -0.15 -8.59 -12.47
N TYR A 214 -0.66 -9.68 -11.92
CA TYR A 214 -1.32 -10.72 -12.70
C TYR A 214 -2.42 -11.44 -11.92
N SER A 215 -3.38 -12.05 -12.62
CA SER A 215 -4.40 -12.89 -11.98
C SER A 215 -3.85 -14.31 -11.77
N PRO A 216 -3.93 -14.88 -10.56
CA PRO A 216 -3.45 -16.24 -10.32
C PRO A 216 -4.17 -17.31 -11.15
N ALA A 217 -5.39 -17.05 -11.65
CA ALA A 217 -6.07 -17.93 -12.60
C ALA A 217 -5.43 -17.93 -14.00
N TYR A 218 -4.74 -16.84 -14.36
CA TYR A 218 -4.14 -16.63 -15.68
C TYR A 218 -2.67 -16.15 -15.58
N PRO A 219 -1.76 -16.90 -14.93
CA PRO A 219 -0.41 -16.44 -14.61
C PRO A 219 0.49 -16.18 -15.83
N ARG A 220 0.13 -16.76 -16.98
CA ARG A 220 0.88 -16.61 -18.23
C ARG A 220 0.44 -15.41 -19.06
N ALA A 221 -0.71 -14.80 -18.72
CA ALA A 221 -1.17 -13.60 -19.38
C ALA A 221 -0.29 -12.42 -18.96
N ASN A 222 0.04 -11.56 -19.93
CA ASN A 222 0.68 -10.29 -19.60
C ASN A 222 -0.36 -9.35 -18.96
N PRO A 223 0.06 -8.40 -18.11
CA PRO A 223 -0.73 -7.23 -17.78
C PRO A 223 -1.21 -6.57 -19.08
N PRO A 224 -2.43 -6.00 -19.13
CA PRO A 224 -2.88 -5.32 -20.34
C PRO A 224 -1.98 -4.12 -20.62
N TYR A 225 -1.53 -3.97 -21.86
CA TYR A 225 -0.80 -2.79 -22.32
C TYR A 225 -1.31 -2.41 -23.70
N ASN A 226 -1.40 -1.11 -23.99
CA ASN A 226 -1.85 -0.64 -25.30
C ASN A 226 -0.69 -0.70 -26.32
N THR A 227 0.52 -0.37 -25.87
CA THR A 227 1.76 -0.43 -26.65
C THR A 227 2.90 -1.04 -25.83
N LEU A 228 3.95 -1.52 -26.50
CA LEU A 228 5.16 -1.97 -25.82
C LEU A 228 5.89 -0.84 -25.10
N ALA A 229 5.74 0.40 -25.57
CA ALA A 229 6.22 1.58 -24.85
C ALA A 229 5.53 1.74 -23.49
N ASP A 230 4.22 1.49 -23.42
CA ASP A 230 3.46 1.52 -22.15
C ASP A 230 3.94 0.42 -21.20
N LEU A 231 4.22 -0.77 -21.71
CA LEU A 231 4.75 -1.86 -20.89
C LEU A 231 6.13 -1.51 -20.32
N LEU A 232 6.98 -0.84 -21.11
CA LEU A 232 8.31 -0.39 -20.67
C LEU A 232 8.24 0.72 -19.63
N SER A 233 7.28 1.66 -19.75
CA SER A 233 7.07 2.70 -18.73
C SER A 233 6.48 2.14 -17.44
N GLN A 234 5.74 1.02 -17.52
CA GLN A 234 5.17 0.28 -16.39
C GLN A 234 6.08 -0.83 -15.86
N THR A 235 7.36 -0.81 -16.21
CA THR A 235 8.35 -1.76 -15.67
C THR A 235 9.23 -1.07 -14.64
N GLN A 236 9.57 -1.77 -13.56
CA GLN A 236 10.54 -1.29 -12.58
C GLN A 236 11.87 -0.94 -13.24
N SER A 237 12.30 0.32 -13.14
CA SER A 237 13.66 0.77 -13.48
C SER A 237 14.59 0.78 -12.27
N GLU A 238 14.00 0.85 -11.07
CA GLU A 238 14.65 0.88 -9.78
C GLU A 238 13.97 -0.08 -8.78
N PHE A 239 14.71 -0.48 -7.74
CA PHE A 239 14.20 -1.31 -6.66
C PHE A 239 14.74 -0.88 -5.30
N TRP A 240 13.96 -1.15 -4.24
CA TRP A 240 14.36 -0.85 -2.87
C TRP A 240 15.24 -1.97 -2.28
N ALA A 241 16.31 -1.59 -1.60
CA ALA A 241 17.13 -2.50 -0.80
C ALA A 241 17.60 -1.84 0.50
N ILE A 242 17.96 -2.67 1.48
CA ILE A 242 18.64 -2.20 2.69
C ILE A 242 20.09 -1.92 2.34
N ASN A 243 20.54 -0.70 2.65
CA ASN A 243 21.92 -0.28 2.55
C ASN A 243 22.74 -0.96 3.65
N MET A 244 23.66 -1.82 3.25
CA MET A 244 24.63 -2.47 4.13
C MET A 244 25.95 -1.68 4.22
N GLY A 245 26.04 -0.53 3.54
CA GLY A 245 27.13 0.44 3.69
C GLY A 245 26.88 1.40 4.86
N TRP A 246 27.64 2.50 4.87
CA TRP A 246 27.36 3.61 5.78
C TRP A 246 26.14 4.40 5.27
N PRO A 247 25.22 4.82 6.15
CA PRO A 247 24.12 5.68 5.75
C PRO A 247 24.69 7.03 5.27
N ALA A 248 24.06 7.62 4.25
CA ALA A 248 24.47 8.92 3.72
C ALA A 248 24.33 10.04 4.76
N GLU A 249 23.38 9.90 5.67
CA GLU A 249 23.08 10.84 6.75
C GLU A 249 22.64 10.06 8.00
N PHE A 250 23.14 10.44 9.17
CA PHE A 250 22.59 9.94 10.44
C PHE A 250 21.27 10.65 10.71
N ASN A 251 20.16 9.94 10.58
CA ASN A 251 18.83 10.50 10.79
C ASN A 251 17.88 9.47 11.44
N PRO A 252 17.86 9.38 12.78
CA PRO A 252 17.07 8.37 13.49
C PRO A 252 15.56 8.61 13.38
N ILE A 253 15.13 9.79 12.93
CA ILE A 253 13.71 10.12 12.73
C ILE A 253 13.25 9.90 11.27
N LYS A 254 14.13 9.46 10.38
CA LYS A 254 13.79 9.09 9.00
C LYS A 254 13.50 7.59 8.94
N GLU A 255 12.34 7.22 8.38
CA GLU A 255 11.95 5.82 8.16
C GLU A 255 12.96 5.09 7.27
N THR A 256 13.38 5.75 6.18
CA THR A 256 14.26 5.21 5.13
C THR A 256 15.76 5.44 5.39
N GLU A 257 16.18 5.67 6.64
CA GLU A 257 17.60 5.90 7.01
C GLU A 257 18.56 4.85 6.40
N TYR A 258 18.14 3.58 6.38
CA TYR A 258 18.90 2.46 5.86
C TYR A 258 18.35 1.90 4.55
N MET A 259 17.41 2.58 3.90
CA MET A 259 16.80 2.09 2.66
C MET A 259 17.17 3.01 1.50
N MET A 260 17.57 2.43 0.38
CA MET A 260 17.92 3.18 -0.84
C MET A 260 17.35 2.48 -2.07
N LYS A 261 17.09 3.27 -3.11
CA LYS A 261 16.76 2.76 -4.44
C LYS A 261 18.05 2.45 -5.20
N PHE A 262 18.03 1.35 -5.94
CA PHE A 262 19.11 0.91 -6.82
C PHE A 262 18.56 0.64 -8.22
N SER A 263 19.42 0.76 -9.24
CA SER A 263 19.02 0.58 -10.64
C SER A 263 18.94 -0.90 -11.03
N LEU A 264 18.19 -1.23 -12.09
CA LEU A 264 18.25 -2.59 -12.66
C LEU A 264 19.67 -3.03 -13.05
N GLY A 265 20.54 -2.10 -13.45
CA GLY A 265 21.94 -2.41 -13.76
C GLY A 265 22.71 -2.93 -12.54
N ASP A 266 22.36 -2.49 -11.33
CA ASP A 266 22.91 -3.04 -10.10
C ASP A 266 22.41 -4.47 -9.85
N ALA A 267 21.11 -4.74 -10.06
CA ALA A 267 20.54 -6.08 -9.95
C ALA A 267 21.09 -7.06 -10.99
N GLU A 268 21.45 -6.57 -12.18
CA GLU A 268 22.08 -7.38 -13.22
C GLU A 268 23.50 -7.80 -12.82
N ARG A 269 24.30 -6.87 -12.27
CA ARG A 269 25.64 -7.19 -11.71
C ARG A 269 25.56 -8.15 -10.53
N ASP A 270 24.47 -8.07 -9.77
CA ASP A 270 24.15 -8.96 -8.66
C ASP A 270 23.66 -10.36 -9.13
N GLY A 271 23.51 -10.58 -10.44
CA GLY A 271 23.12 -11.87 -11.02
C GLY A 271 21.67 -12.27 -10.81
N VAL A 272 20.81 -11.34 -10.37
CA VAL A 272 19.43 -11.63 -9.97
C VAL A 272 18.47 -11.66 -11.16
N LEU A 273 18.70 -10.80 -12.15
CA LEU A 273 17.74 -10.58 -13.24
C LEU A 273 17.52 -11.81 -14.13
N GLN A 274 18.47 -12.76 -14.17
CA GLN A 274 18.34 -13.98 -14.97
C GLN A 274 17.10 -14.82 -14.61
N PHE A 275 16.56 -14.66 -13.40
CA PHE A 275 15.39 -15.39 -12.93
C PHE A 275 14.09 -14.60 -13.05
N LEU A 276 14.16 -13.29 -13.31
CA LEU A 276 13.03 -12.37 -13.13
C LEU A 276 12.74 -11.49 -14.34
N ALA A 277 13.67 -11.40 -15.30
CA ALA A 277 13.61 -10.41 -16.35
C ALA A 277 13.69 -11.01 -17.76
N SER A 278 13.06 -10.28 -18.66
CA SER A 278 13.21 -10.40 -20.11
C SER A 278 13.97 -9.19 -20.68
N THR A 279 14.25 -9.22 -21.98
CA THR A 279 14.95 -8.14 -22.68
C THR A 279 14.09 -7.59 -23.80
N TYR A 280 13.94 -6.28 -23.84
CA TYR A 280 13.33 -5.60 -24.97
C TYR A 280 14.35 -5.42 -26.10
N ARG A 281 13.99 -5.88 -27.30
CA ARG A 281 14.79 -5.77 -28.51
C ARG A 281 14.14 -4.76 -29.45
N ALA A 282 14.76 -3.59 -29.54
CA ALA A 282 14.27 -2.46 -30.33
C ALA A 282 14.23 -2.71 -31.85
N GLN A 283 15.06 -3.63 -32.38
CA GLN A 283 15.14 -3.89 -33.82
C GLN A 283 13.82 -4.39 -34.43
N ASP A 284 13.10 -5.22 -33.68
CA ASP A 284 11.86 -5.87 -34.14
C ASP A 284 10.66 -5.55 -33.25
N ASP A 285 10.80 -4.61 -32.31
CA ASP A 285 9.80 -4.24 -31.28
C ASP A 285 9.23 -5.46 -30.54
N LYS A 286 10.11 -6.22 -29.87
CA LYS A 286 9.75 -7.48 -29.21
C LYS A 286 10.41 -7.66 -27.85
N ILE A 287 9.69 -8.34 -26.96
CA ILE A 287 10.25 -8.87 -25.71
C ILE A 287 10.81 -10.27 -25.98
N VAL A 288 12.08 -10.45 -25.66
CA VAL A 288 12.80 -11.72 -25.72
C VAL A 288 13.01 -12.21 -24.30
N TYR A 289 12.60 -13.44 -24.03
CA TYR A 289 12.73 -14.02 -22.69
C TYR A 289 14.19 -14.16 -22.25
N GLY A 290 14.45 -13.77 -21.01
CA GLY A 290 15.79 -13.78 -20.42
C GLY A 290 16.63 -12.54 -20.72
N ILE A 291 17.89 -12.57 -20.27
CA ILE A 291 18.81 -11.42 -20.27
C ILE A 291 20.01 -11.56 -21.23
N ALA A 292 20.04 -12.62 -22.04
CA ALA A 292 21.16 -12.92 -22.94
C ALA A 292 21.27 -11.92 -24.10
N GLU A 293 20.13 -11.39 -24.56
CA GLU A 293 20.08 -10.37 -25.59
C GLU A 293 20.56 -9.01 -25.08
N LYS A 294 21.01 -8.14 -25.99
CA LYS A 294 21.32 -6.75 -25.67
C LYS A 294 20.06 -5.90 -25.76
N GLY A 295 19.77 -5.13 -24.72
CA GLY A 295 18.67 -4.17 -24.72
C GLY A 295 18.19 -3.83 -23.30
N PRO A 296 17.19 -2.93 -23.19
CA PRO A 296 16.55 -2.62 -21.92
C PRO A 296 15.95 -3.87 -21.26
N ARG A 297 16.07 -3.94 -19.93
CA ARG A 297 15.54 -5.06 -19.13
C ARG A 297 14.08 -4.82 -18.78
N VAL A 298 13.28 -5.88 -18.85
CA VAL A 298 11.85 -5.88 -18.51
C VAL A 298 11.62 -6.83 -17.34
N ILE A 299 11.24 -6.31 -16.18
CA ILE A 299 10.88 -7.13 -15.02
C ILE A 299 9.46 -7.67 -15.22
N ASP A 300 9.37 -8.88 -15.79
CA ASP A 300 8.12 -9.55 -16.16
C ASP A 300 7.91 -10.91 -15.48
N PHE A 301 8.88 -11.33 -14.67
CA PHE A 301 8.92 -12.61 -13.98
C PHE A 301 8.69 -13.83 -14.91
N ALA A 302 8.96 -13.69 -16.21
CA ALA A 302 8.65 -14.71 -17.20
C ALA A 302 9.29 -16.09 -16.92
N PRO A 303 10.56 -16.19 -16.44
CA PRO A 303 11.13 -17.50 -16.09
C PRO A 303 10.27 -18.28 -15.08
N ILE A 304 9.64 -17.59 -14.14
CA ILE A 304 8.79 -18.20 -13.11
C ILE A 304 7.36 -18.40 -13.62
N LEU A 305 6.76 -17.36 -14.20
CA LEU A 305 5.33 -17.37 -14.55
C LEU A 305 5.00 -18.11 -15.85
N LYS A 306 5.93 -18.12 -16.81
CA LYS A 306 5.71 -18.67 -18.16
C LYS A 306 6.48 -19.96 -18.43
N PHE A 307 7.65 -20.11 -17.82
CA PHE A 307 8.53 -21.27 -17.99
C PHE A 307 8.59 -22.19 -16.78
N ASP A 308 7.77 -21.91 -15.76
CA ASP A 308 7.60 -22.76 -14.57
C ASP A 308 8.94 -23.10 -13.89
N LEU A 309 9.88 -22.13 -13.82
CA LEU A 309 11.15 -22.28 -13.08
C LEU A 309 10.90 -22.67 -11.61
N LEU A 310 9.79 -22.17 -11.06
CA LEU A 310 9.33 -22.42 -9.71
C LEU A 310 7.80 -22.49 -9.70
N PRO A 311 7.16 -23.42 -8.96
CA PRO A 311 5.71 -23.52 -8.85
C PRO A 311 5.10 -22.43 -7.94
N LEU A 312 5.57 -21.18 -8.07
CA LEU A 312 5.19 -20.05 -7.21
C LEU A 312 3.69 -19.78 -7.29
N ASN A 313 3.12 -19.70 -8.49
CA ASN A 313 1.70 -19.38 -8.65
C ASN A 313 0.78 -20.45 -8.02
N ALA A 314 1.10 -21.73 -8.24
CA ALA A 314 0.33 -22.83 -7.64
C ALA A 314 0.38 -22.78 -6.11
N MET A 315 1.55 -22.50 -5.54
CA MET A 315 1.70 -22.33 -4.10
C MET A 315 0.91 -21.13 -3.58
N LEU A 316 0.96 -19.98 -4.26
CA LEU A 316 0.20 -18.79 -3.87
C LEU A 316 -1.32 -19.00 -3.95
N GLN A 317 -1.83 -19.72 -4.95
CA GLN A 317 -3.25 -20.09 -5.04
C GLN A 317 -3.71 -20.92 -3.85
N GLU A 318 -2.92 -21.92 -3.47
CA GLU A 318 -3.23 -22.76 -2.31
C GLU A 318 -3.10 -22.00 -0.99
N LEU A 319 -2.11 -21.11 -0.90
CA LEU A 319 -1.91 -20.25 0.26
C LEU A 319 -3.09 -19.30 0.45
N LEU A 320 -3.54 -18.63 -0.61
CA LEU A 320 -4.73 -17.76 -0.58
C LEU A 320 -5.94 -18.54 -0.09
N LYS A 321 -6.25 -19.67 -0.74
CA LYS A 321 -7.38 -20.53 -0.38
C LYS A 321 -7.31 -21.01 1.07
N LEU A 322 -6.15 -21.44 1.53
CA LEU A 322 -5.94 -21.90 2.90
C LEU A 322 -6.20 -20.78 3.92
N CYS A 323 -5.69 -19.57 3.65
CA CYS A 323 -5.91 -18.42 4.50
C CYS A 323 -7.38 -17.97 4.50
N GLU A 324 -8.06 -17.99 3.35
CA GLU A 324 -9.49 -17.72 3.26
C GLU A 324 -10.34 -18.71 4.06
N GLU A 325 -10.07 -20.01 3.91
CA GLU A 325 -10.75 -21.07 4.66
C GLU A 325 -10.52 -20.91 6.18
N THR A 326 -9.32 -20.51 6.57
CA THR A 326 -8.95 -20.35 7.99
C THR A 326 -9.58 -19.10 8.61
N LEU A 327 -9.67 -17.99 7.86
CA LEU A 327 -10.18 -16.70 8.36
C LEU A 327 -11.68 -16.49 8.05
N GLY A 328 -12.27 -17.32 7.17
CA GLY A 328 -13.67 -17.23 6.75
C GLY A 328 -14.00 -15.99 5.92
N ARG A 329 -12.98 -15.35 5.32
CA ARG A 329 -13.08 -14.09 4.55
C ARG A 329 -12.03 -14.05 3.46
N MET A 330 -12.22 -13.15 2.49
CA MET A 330 -11.19 -12.78 1.52
C MET A 330 -9.94 -12.29 2.26
N VAL A 331 -8.75 -12.50 1.69
CA VAL A 331 -7.48 -12.21 2.36
C VAL A 331 -6.49 -11.51 1.44
N GLU A 332 -5.65 -10.70 2.05
CA GLU A 332 -4.38 -10.26 1.48
C GLU A 332 -3.23 -10.92 2.23
N ILE A 333 -2.18 -11.31 1.49
CA ILE A 333 -0.97 -11.91 2.01
C ILE A 333 0.24 -11.15 1.48
N GLU A 334 1.08 -10.64 2.38
CA GLU A 334 2.39 -10.09 2.04
C GLU A 334 3.46 -11.18 2.17
N PHE A 335 4.36 -11.25 1.19
CA PHE A 335 5.43 -12.25 1.16
C PHE A 335 6.73 -11.73 0.55
N ALA A 336 7.81 -12.45 0.81
CA ALA A 336 9.10 -12.26 0.15
C ALA A 336 9.73 -13.60 -0.20
N LEU A 337 10.50 -13.64 -1.28
CA LEU A 337 11.11 -14.84 -1.82
C LEU A 337 12.61 -14.61 -2.10
N THR A 338 13.44 -15.53 -1.64
CA THR A 338 14.84 -15.63 -2.07
C THR A 338 15.04 -16.90 -2.88
N LEU A 339 15.72 -16.79 -4.01
CA LEU A 339 16.08 -17.91 -4.87
C LEU A 339 17.53 -18.34 -4.62
N ASP A 340 17.85 -19.60 -4.93
CA ASP A 340 19.25 -20.03 -5.06
C ASP A 340 19.93 -19.28 -6.21
N GLU A 341 21.11 -18.70 -5.96
CA GLU A 341 21.78 -17.81 -6.91
C GLU A 341 22.22 -18.50 -8.21
N ARG A 342 22.37 -19.84 -8.20
CA ARG A 342 22.84 -20.59 -9.37
C ARG A 342 21.72 -21.25 -10.14
N ARG A 343 20.76 -21.85 -9.43
CA ARG A 343 19.73 -22.71 -10.03
C ARG A 343 18.33 -22.13 -9.94
N GLY A 344 18.13 -21.06 -9.17
CA GLY A 344 16.81 -20.53 -8.84
C GLY A 344 16.03 -21.37 -7.81
N ARG A 345 16.56 -22.53 -7.40
CA ARG A 345 15.94 -23.49 -6.49
C ARG A 345 16.95 -24.21 -5.58
N PRO A 346 16.59 -24.56 -4.33
CA PRO A 346 15.30 -24.30 -3.69
C PRO A 346 15.08 -22.80 -3.44
N ALA A 347 13.82 -22.37 -3.50
CA ALA A 347 13.45 -21.02 -3.10
C ALA A 347 13.04 -21.01 -1.64
N ARG A 348 13.31 -19.91 -0.93
CA ARG A 348 12.83 -19.69 0.45
C ARG A 348 11.75 -18.63 0.43
N PHE A 349 10.54 -19.04 0.79
CA PHE A 349 9.35 -18.21 0.84
C PHE A 349 9.10 -17.75 2.28
N GLY A 350 9.27 -16.46 2.52
CA GLY A 350 8.91 -15.82 3.76
C GLY A 350 7.46 -15.34 3.74
N PHE A 351 6.61 -15.98 4.54
CA PHE A 351 5.26 -15.49 4.84
C PHE A 351 5.37 -14.33 5.83
N LEU A 352 5.09 -13.10 5.39
CA LEU A 352 5.32 -11.90 6.19
C LEU A 352 4.09 -11.50 7.00
N GLN A 353 2.93 -11.43 6.34
CA GLN A 353 1.68 -10.99 6.95
C GLN A 353 0.48 -11.55 6.19
N VAL A 354 -0.64 -11.74 6.90
CA VAL A 354 -1.96 -11.96 6.32
C VAL A 354 -2.96 -11.02 6.97
N ARG A 355 -3.84 -10.42 6.17
CA ARG A 355 -4.92 -9.54 6.62
C ARG A 355 -6.24 -9.97 5.97
N PRO A 356 -7.37 -9.95 6.69
CA PRO A 356 -8.68 -10.12 6.07
C PRO A 356 -9.02 -8.87 5.23
N MET A 357 -9.61 -9.08 4.06
CA MET A 357 -10.15 -8.02 3.21
C MET A 357 -11.64 -7.83 3.52
N VAL A 358 -12.08 -6.57 3.61
CA VAL A 358 -13.49 -6.24 3.84
C VAL A 358 -14.19 -6.06 2.50
N VAL A 359 -15.02 -7.03 2.11
CA VAL A 359 -15.95 -6.92 0.98
C VAL A 359 -17.36 -6.84 1.55
N SER A 360 -18.11 -5.79 1.22
CA SER A 360 -19.50 -5.63 1.71
C SER A 360 -20.42 -6.66 1.07
N SER A 361 -21.26 -7.32 1.88
CA SER A 361 -22.19 -8.39 1.47
C SER A 361 -23.63 -7.90 1.23
N ALA A 362 -23.86 -6.59 1.13
CA ALA A 362 -25.19 -6.04 0.89
C ALA A 362 -25.77 -6.55 -0.45
N GLN A 363 -27.06 -6.88 -0.49
CA GLN A 363 -27.74 -7.14 -1.76
C GLN A 363 -28.19 -5.80 -2.36
N VAL A 364 -27.32 -5.19 -3.16
CA VAL A 364 -27.64 -3.97 -3.93
C VAL A 364 -27.45 -4.29 -5.39
N GLY A 365 -28.49 -4.04 -6.19
CA GLY A 365 -28.42 -4.13 -7.65
C GLY A 365 -28.48 -2.74 -8.26
N VAL A 366 -27.60 -2.46 -9.22
CA VAL A 366 -27.66 -1.24 -10.04
C VAL A 366 -27.93 -1.65 -11.48
N SER A 367 -29.13 -1.33 -11.98
CA SER A 367 -29.50 -1.67 -13.36
C SER A 367 -28.89 -0.68 -14.36
N PRO A 368 -28.64 -1.08 -15.63
CA PRO A 368 -28.11 -0.17 -16.66
C PRO A 368 -28.96 1.08 -16.87
N GLU A 369 -30.27 0.98 -16.68
CA GLU A 369 -31.20 2.09 -16.84
C GLU A 369 -31.00 3.15 -15.74
N GLU A 370 -30.56 2.76 -14.55
CA GLU A 370 -30.25 3.69 -13.45
C GLU A 370 -28.98 4.52 -13.72
N LEU A 371 -28.10 4.09 -14.63
CA LEU A 371 -26.84 4.78 -14.95
C LEU A 371 -27.05 6.00 -15.87
N THR A 372 -28.26 6.19 -16.40
CA THR A 372 -28.58 7.28 -17.33
C THR A 372 -29.83 8.03 -16.84
N GLY A 373 -29.83 9.36 -16.96
CA GLY A 373 -30.97 10.19 -16.58
C GLY A 373 -30.56 11.63 -16.27
N GLU A 374 -31.54 12.53 -16.19
CA GLU A 374 -31.30 13.97 -15.97
C GLU A 374 -30.76 14.28 -14.57
N ASN A 375 -31.00 13.40 -13.59
CA ASN A 375 -30.59 13.61 -12.20
C ASN A 375 -29.31 12.85 -11.84
N VAL A 376 -28.58 12.34 -12.84
CA VAL A 376 -27.34 11.59 -12.65
C VAL A 376 -26.18 12.57 -12.67
N LEU A 377 -25.55 12.78 -11.52
CA LEU A 377 -24.31 13.55 -11.41
C LEU A 377 -23.15 12.79 -12.06
N LEU A 378 -23.11 11.47 -11.80
CA LEU A 378 -22.03 10.58 -12.19
C LEU A 378 -22.56 9.14 -12.20
N ALA A 379 -22.12 8.36 -13.19
CA ALA A 379 -22.24 6.91 -13.21
C ALA A 379 -20.92 6.27 -13.63
N SER A 380 -20.69 5.01 -13.24
CA SER A 380 -19.52 4.24 -13.64
C SER A 380 -19.84 2.74 -13.64
N GLU A 381 -19.25 2.00 -14.59
CA GLU A 381 -19.19 0.52 -14.56
C GLU A 381 -17.86 0.01 -13.96
N SER A 382 -17.10 0.91 -13.36
CA SER A 382 -15.87 0.64 -12.62
C SER A 382 -15.97 1.29 -11.23
N ALA A 383 -16.98 0.90 -10.47
CA ALA A 383 -17.22 1.33 -9.10
C ALA A 383 -16.91 0.23 -8.09
N LEU A 384 -16.31 0.61 -6.96
CA LEU A 384 -16.00 -0.25 -5.83
C LEU A 384 -16.79 0.11 -4.59
N GLY A 385 -16.93 -0.91 -3.75
CA GLY A 385 -17.83 -0.91 -2.60
C GLY A 385 -19.10 -1.64 -2.96
N ASN A 386 -20.02 -1.71 -2.01
CA ASN A 386 -21.31 -2.34 -2.20
C ASN A 386 -22.27 -1.83 -1.13
N GLY A 387 -23.37 -1.20 -1.55
CA GLY A 387 -24.29 -0.54 -0.63
C GLY A 387 -25.02 0.67 -1.21
N VAL A 388 -25.79 1.32 -0.33
CA VAL A 388 -26.50 2.58 -0.61
C VAL A 388 -26.09 3.61 0.44
N LEU A 389 -25.84 4.84 0.02
CA LEU A 389 -25.49 5.98 0.87
C LEU A 389 -26.34 7.19 0.49
N GLU A 390 -27.12 7.69 1.45
CA GLU A 390 -28.12 8.77 1.23
C GLU A 390 -27.88 10.00 2.13
N GLY A 391 -26.69 10.11 2.74
CA GLY A 391 -26.38 11.14 3.75
C GLY A 391 -25.42 12.24 3.28
N ILE A 392 -24.91 12.19 2.06
CA ILE A 392 -23.84 13.08 1.61
C ILE A 392 -24.42 14.36 1.01
N ARG A 393 -24.08 15.51 1.59
CA ARG A 393 -24.47 16.84 1.08
C ARG A 393 -23.30 17.67 0.62
N ASP A 394 -22.12 17.42 1.19
CA ASP A 394 -20.90 18.14 0.90
C ASP A 394 -20.17 17.45 -0.27
N ILE A 395 -19.77 18.22 -1.28
CA ILE A 395 -18.95 17.75 -2.38
C ILE A 395 -17.68 18.61 -2.40
N VAL A 396 -16.53 17.95 -2.42
CA VAL A 396 -15.22 18.56 -2.66
C VAL A 396 -14.73 18.08 -4.01
N TYR A 397 -14.37 19.00 -4.89
CA TYR A 397 -13.82 18.61 -6.19
C TYR A 397 -12.63 19.48 -6.58
N VAL A 398 -11.67 18.85 -7.27
CA VAL A 398 -10.56 19.54 -7.92
C VAL A 398 -11.11 20.22 -9.17
N LYS A 399 -10.83 21.50 -9.36
CA LYS A 399 -11.36 22.27 -10.49
C LYS A 399 -10.69 21.79 -11.79
N PRO A 400 -11.44 21.36 -12.81
CA PRO A 400 -10.88 20.86 -14.06
C PRO A 400 -9.95 21.87 -14.76
N GLU A 401 -10.33 23.14 -14.75
CA GLU A 401 -9.65 24.21 -15.51
C GLU A 401 -8.29 24.61 -14.93
N SER A 402 -8.10 24.44 -13.62
CA SER A 402 -6.86 24.80 -12.92
C SER A 402 -5.96 23.60 -12.66
N PHE A 403 -6.43 22.38 -12.92
CA PHE A 403 -5.66 21.19 -12.60
C PHE A 403 -4.54 20.96 -13.62
N ASN A 404 -3.32 20.86 -13.10
CA ASN A 404 -2.15 20.44 -13.84
C ASN A 404 -1.32 19.54 -12.91
N VAL A 405 -0.74 18.46 -13.45
CA VAL A 405 0.10 17.53 -12.69
C VAL A 405 1.28 18.20 -11.97
N HIS A 406 1.73 19.37 -12.45
CA HIS A 406 2.76 20.18 -11.78
C HIS A 406 2.29 20.77 -10.43
N TYR A 407 0.98 20.84 -10.20
CA TYR A 407 0.38 21.36 -8.97
C TYR A 407 -0.21 20.26 -8.09
N SER A 408 0.01 18.98 -8.39
CA SER A 408 -0.57 17.85 -7.63
C SER A 408 -0.29 17.92 -6.12
N GLU A 409 0.90 18.34 -5.70
CA GLU A 409 1.23 18.52 -4.27
C GLU A 409 0.47 19.70 -3.63
N ALA A 410 0.29 20.80 -4.36
CA ALA A 410 -0.48 21.94 -3.89
C ALA A 410 -1.97 21.58 -3.75
N VAL A 411 -2.50 20.80 -4.70
CA VAL A 411 -3.85 20.22 -4.62
C VAL A 411 -4.00 19.36 -3.38
N ALA A 412 -3.03 18.48 -3.08
CA ALA A 412 -3.06 17.65 -1.87
C ALA A 412 -3.14 18.49 -0.59
N SER A 413 -2.37 19.59 -0.51
CA SER A 413 -2.40 20.53 0.61
C SER A 413 -3.75 21.25 0.76
N ASP A 414 -4.38 21.64 -0.35
CA ASP A 414 -5.71 22.25 -0.34
C ASP A 414 -6.81 21.28 0.10
N LEU A 415 -6.76 20.05 -0.41
CA LEU A 415 -7.67 18.98 0.00
C LEU A 415 -7.54 18.68 1.48
N GLU A 416 -6.32 18.67 2.03
CA GLU A 416 -6.10 18.47 3.46
C GLU A 416 -6.79 19.55 4.31
N LYS A 417 -6.72 20.83 3.90
CA LYS A 417 -7.38 21.94 4.61
C LYS A 417 -8.89 21.76 4.62
N LEU A 418 -9.48 21.42 3.46
CA LEU A 418 -10.91 21.18 3.32
C LEU A 418 -11.36 19.96 4.14
N ASN A 419 -10.62 18.86 4.06
CA ASN A 419 -10.87 17.66 4.86
C ASN A 419 -10.83 17.97 6.37
N HIS A 420 -9.83 18.72 6.84
CA HIS A 420 -9.74 19.09 8.25
C HIS A 420 -10.97 19.88 8.72
N TRP A 421 -11.46 20.82 7.91
CA TRP A 421 -12.69 21.56 8.20
C TRP A 421 -13.90 20.62 8.25
N LEU A 422 -14.10 19.79 7.21
CA LEU A 422 -15.25 18.88 7.10
C LEU A 422 -15.28 17.83 8.23
N VAL A 423 -14.13 17.24 8.57
CA VAL A 423 -14.00 16.28 9.67
C VAL A 423 -14.29 16.95 11.02
N THR A 424 -13.87 18.21 11.23
CA THR A 424 -14.16 18.95 12.46
C THR A 424 -15.66 19.14 12.68
N PHE A 425 -16.44 19.26 11.61
CA PHE A 425 -17.90 19.42 11.65
C PHE A 425 -18.67 18.11 11.44
N ASP A 426 -18.00 16.95 11.45
CA ASP A 426 -18.60 15.63 11.17
C ASP A 426 -19.44 15.62 9.87
N SER A 427 -18.92 16.30 8.84
CA SER A 427 -19.55 16.44 7.53
C SER A 427 -18.90 15.46 6.53
N PRO A 428 -19.46 14.25 6.33
CA PRO A 428 -18.95 13.33 5.32
C PRO A 428 -19.22 13.88 3.92
N TYR A 429 -18.28 13.66 3.00
CA TYR A 429 -18.32 14.29 1.68
C TYR A 429 -18.00 13.34 0.52
N LEU A 430 -18.41 13.77 -0.67
CA LEU A 430 -17.99 13.22 -1.96
C LEU A 430 -16.73 13.96 -2.43
N LEU A 431 -15.65 13.24 -2.73
CA LEU A 431 -14.41 13.78 -3.27
C LEU A 431 -14.30 13.45 -4.77
N ILE A 432 -14.00 14.43 -5.61
CA ILE A 432 -13.79 14.24 -7.05
C ILE A 432 -12.44 14.86 -7.44
N GLY A 433 -11.62 14.11 -8.19
CA GLY A 433 -10.32 14.60 -8.64
C GLY A 433 -9.79 13.81 -9.83
N PHE A 434 -8.55 14.13 -10.22
CA PHE A 434 -7.96 13.66 -11.46
C PHE A 434 -6.71 12.81 -11.24
N GLY A 435 -6.58 11.75 -12.04
CA GLY A 435 -5.47 10.80 -11.94
C GLY A 435 -5.49 9.99 -10.65
N ARG A 436 -4.44 9.19 -10.43
CA ARG A 436 -4.34 8.27 -9.30
C ARG A 436 -4.34 8.99 -7.96
N TRP A 437 -5.21 8.58 -7.04
CA TRP A 437 -5.15 9.02 -5.65
C TRP A 437 -4.07 8.25 -4.88
N GLY A 438 -3.26 8.97 -4.09
CA GLY A 438 -2.27 8.38 -3.18
C GLY A 438 -1.03 7.80 -3.85
N THR A 439 -0.74 8.22 -5.08
CA THR A 439 0.47 7.87 -5.83
C THR A 439 1.73 8.52 -5.26
N SER A 440 2.87 7.83 -5.32
CA SER A 440 4.19 8.42 -5.04
C SER A 440 4.80 9.15 -6.25
N ASP A 441 4.20 9.01 -7.44
CA ASP A 441 4.51 9.77 -8.64
C ASP A 441 3.45 10.87 -8.89
N PRO A 442 3.77 12.16 -8.65
CA PRO A 442 2.85 13.28 -8.89
C PRO A 442 2.41 13.44 -10.35
N GLN A 443 3.13 12.86 -11.32
CA GLN A 443 2.71 12.89 -12.73
C GLN A 443 1.55 11.93 -13.00
N ALA A 444 1.39 10.89 -12.18
CA ALA A 444 0.31 9.92 -12.33
C ALA A 444 -1.01 10.36 -11.68
N GLY A 445 -1.01 11.39 -10.81
CA GLY A 445 -2.18 11.84 -10.09
C GLY A 445 -1.88 12.72 -8.88
N ILE A 446 -2.73 12.65 -7.85
CA ILE A 446 -2.67 13.51 -6.66
C ILE A 446 -2.04 12.70 -5.49
N PRO A 447 -0.86 13.11 -4.99
CA PRO A 447 -0.12 12.38 -3.95
C PRO A 447 -0.67 12.69 -2.54
N VAL A 448 -1.94 12.35 -2.29
CA VAL A 448 -2.55 12.46 -0.95
C VAL A 448 -2.34 11.20 -0.12
N ASN A 449 -1.95 11.37 1.15
CA ASN A 449 -2.09 10.30 2.12
C ASN A 449 -3.57 10.15 2.53
N PHE A 450 -4.01 8.95 2.88
CA PHE A 450 -5.42 8.71 3.24
C PHE A 450 -5.88 9.62 4.40
N GLY A 451 -5.00 9.92 5.37
CA GLY A 451 -5.29 10.86 6.46
C GLY A 451 -5.64 12.27 6.00
N GLN A 452 -5.20 12.70 4.81
CA GLN A 452 -5.51 14.02 4.25
C GLN A 452 -6.91 14.09 3.63
N ILE A 453 -7.56 12.95 3.39
CA ILE A 453 -8.89 12.87 2.75
C ILE A 453 -9.84 11.91 3.50
N CYS A 454 -9.54 11.63 4.78
CA CYS A 454 -10.19 10.57 5.56
C CYS A 454 -11.69 10.80 5.83
N GLY A 455 -12.18 12.04 5.69
CA GLY A 455 -13.60 12.37 5.79
C GLY A 455 -14.42 12.00 4.55
N ALA A 456 -13.78 11.70 3.42
CA ALA A 456 -14.47 11.30 2.21
C ALA A 456 -15.15 9.94 2.40
N LYS A 457 -16.45 9.85 2.05
CA LYS A 457 -17.20 8.59 2.01
C LYS A 457 -17.44 8.08 0.60
N VAL A 458 -17.21 8.93 -0.38
CA VAL A 458 -17.18 8.57 -1.78
C VAL A 458 -16.02 9.30 -2.44
N ILE A 459 -15.22 8.59 -3.23
CA ILE A 459 -14.09 9.14 -3.98
C ILE A 459 -14.29 8.82 -5.46
N VAL A 460 -14.08 9.81 -6.31
CA VAL A 460 -14.16 9.71 -7.75
C VAL A 460 -12.78 10.01 -8.32
N GLU A 461 -12.25 9.03 -9.02
CA GLU A 461 -11.05 9.11 -9.82
C GLU A 461 -11.43 9.34 -11.28
N SER A 462 -11.30 10.58 -11.75
CA SER A 462 -11.44 10.91 -13.16
C SER A 462 -10.09 10.72 -13.85
N ALA A 463 -10.11 10.16 -15.06
CA ALA A 463 -8.92 10.13 -15.91
C ALA A 463 -8.40 11.54 -16.16
N LEU A 464 -7.07 11.64 -16.31
CA LEU A 464 -6.41 12.88 -16.68
C LEU A 464 -6.88 13.32 -18.07
N PRO A 465 -7.06 14.63 -18.32
CA PRO A 465 -7.54 15.13 -19.61
C PRO A 465 -6.70 14.69 -20.82
N GLU A 466 -5.41 14.38 -20.62
CA GLU A 466 -4.44 14.10 -21.69
C GLU A 466 -3.85 12.67 -21.65
N THR A 467 -4.24 11.81 -20.71
CA THR A 467 -3.65 10.46 -20.56
C THR A 467 -4.68 9.39 -20.25
N SER A 468 -4.58 8.26 -20.94
CA SER A 468 -5.24 6.99 -20.60
C SER A 468 -4.39 6.23 -19.57
N SER A 469 -4.21 6.82 -18.39
CA SER A 469 -3.53 6.13 -17.30
C SER A 469 -4.45 5.07 -16.67
N MET A 470 -3.87 3.93 -16.30
CA MET A 470 -4.60 2.94 -15.52
C MET A 470 -4.94 3.52 -14.15
N LEU A 471 -6.17 3.23 -13.74
CA LEU A 471 -6.75 3.62 -12.47
C LEU A 471 -5.92 3.07 -11.29
N SER A 472 -5.94 3.77 -10.17
CA SER A 472 -5.12 3.43 -9.01
C SER A 472 -5.36 1.97 -8.59
N GLN A 473 -4.29 1.22 -8.30
CA GLN A 473 -4.36 -0.13 -7.70
C GLN A 473 -3.46 -0.25 -6.46
N GLY A 474 -3.07 0.88 -5.84
CA GLY A 474 -2.16 0.90 -4.71
C GLY A 474 -2.67 0.12 -3.50
N SER A 475 -2.03 -1.00 -3.21
CA SER A 475 -2.36 -1.95 -2.13
C SER A 475 -2.92 -1.29 -0.86
N HIS A 476 -2.14 -0.39 -0.27
CA HIS A 476 -2.44 0.26 1.02
C HIS A 476 -3.52 1.33 0.97
N PHE A 477 -3.53 2.15 -0.09
CA PHE A 477 -4.57 3.15 -0.28
C PHE A 477 -5.93 2.46 -0.41
N PHE A 478 -6.01 1.38 -1.21
CA PHE A 478 -7.23 0.59 -1.37
C PHE A 478 -7.68 -0.14 -0.11
N HIS A 479 -6.76 -0.57 0.75
CA HIS A 479 -7.15 -1.10 2.07
C HIS A 479 -7.89 -0.08 2.91
N ASN A 480 -7.43 1.16 2.92
CA ASN A 480 -8.12 2.21 3.65
C ASN A 480 -9.49 2.49 3.03
N ILE A 481 -9.59 2.57 1.70
CA ILE A 481 -10.88 2.72 0.99
C ILE A 481 -11.87 1.62 1.39
N THR A 482 -11.46 0.36 1.31
CA THR A 482 -12.32 -0.79 1.63
C THR A 482 -12.69 -0.83 3.12
N SER A 483 -11.73 -0.57 4.00
CA SER A 483 -11.91 -0.70 5.45
C SER A 483 -12.75 0.45 6.02
N PHE A 484 -12.61 1.68 5.53
CA PHE A 484 -13.52 2.80 5.86
C PHE A 484 -14.85 2.77 5.10
N ARG A 485 -15.07 1.74 4.26
CA ARG A 485 -16.25 1.55 3.42
C ARG A 485 -16.53 2.76 2.53
N VAL A 486 -15.47 3.35 2.00
CA VAL A 486 -15.54 4.44 1.04
C VAL A 486 -15.94 3.85 -0.32
N PHE A 487 -16.96 4.40 -0.95
CA PHE A 487 -17.28 4.04 -2.32
C PHE A 487 -16.28 4.69 -3.26
N TYR A 488 -15.76 3.93 -4.22
CA TYR A 488 -14.77 4.41 -5.16
C TYR A 488 -15.33 4.35 -6.57
N PHE A 489 -15.24 5.42 -7.34
CA PHE A 489 -15.72 5.48 -8.71
C PHE A 489 -14.56 5.81 -9.61
N SER A 490 -14.44 5.09 -10.72
CA SER A 490 -13.47 5.40 -11.74
C SER A 490 -14.16 5.85 -13.02
N VAL A 491 -13.70 6.95 -13.63
CA VAL A 491 -14.32 7.53 -14.82
C VAL A 491 -13.25 7.83 -15.86
N GLY A 492 -13.20 7.03 -16.92
CA GLY A 492 -12.31 7.21 -18.05
C GLY A 492 -12.76 8.31 -19.01
N THR A 493 -11.82 8.88 -19.77
CA THR A 493 -12.13 9.87 -20.84
C THR A 493 -12.94 9.26 -22.00
N GLY A 494 -12.86 7.95 -22.20
CA GLY A 494 -13.59 7.19 -23.21
C GLY A 494 -14.82 6.44 -22.70
N ASP A 495 -15.17 6.60 -21.42
CA ASP A 495 -16.31 5.89 -20.84
C ASP A 495 -17.64 6.43 -21.36
N GLN A 496 -18.65 5.57 -21.37
CA GLN A 496 -20.02 5.95 -21.74
C GLN A 496 -20.61 7.00 -20.80
N TYR A 497 -20.18 6.99 -19.54
CA TYR A 497 -20.71 7.82 -18.46
C TYR A 497 -19.71 8.92 -18.11
N LYS A 498 -20.20 10.13 -17.85
CA LYS A 498 -19.39 11.31 -17.55
C LYS A 498 -19.85 11.98 -16.26
N ILE A 499 -18.96 12.80 -15.71
CA ILE A 499 -19.28 13.70 -14.61
C ILE A 499 -19.99 14.93 -15.18
N ASP A 500 -21.12 15.34 -14.59
CA ASP A 500 -21.80 16.59 -14.93
C ASP A 500 -21.09 17.80 -14.28
N TRP A 501 -20.05 18.27 -14.97
CA TRP A 501 -19.26 19.42 -14.53
C TRP A 501 -20.03 20.74 -14.58
N ASP A 502 -20.97 20.88 -15.52
CA ASP A 502 -21.78 22.10 -15.67
C ASP A 502 -22.71 22.26 -14.47
N TRP A 503 -23.37 21.17 -14.06
CA TRP A 503 -24.19 21.16 -12.86
C TRP A 503 -23.38 21.44 -11.59
N LEU A 504 -22.20 20.83 -11.44
CA LEU A 504 -21.31 21.05 -10.29
C LEU A 504 -20.86 22.51 -10.19
N ASN A 505 -20.41 23.08 -11.30
CA ASN A 505 -19.90 24.45 -11.35
C ASN A 505 -20.98 25.50 -11.09
N GLY A 506 -22.24 25.18 -11.40
CA GLY A 506 -23.42 26.00 -11.12
C GLY A 506 -23.84 26.06 -9.64
N GLN A 507 -23.34 25.17 -8.77
CA GLN A 507 -23.69 25.17 -7.35
C GLN A 507 -22.97 26.29 -6.58
N PRO A 508 -23.59 26.89 -5.54
CA PRO A 508 -22.91 27.90 -4.71
C PRO A 508 -21.73 27.29 -3.94
N ALA A 509 -20.56 27.92 -4.04
CA ALA A 509 -19.37 27.52 -3.28
C ALA A 509 -19.53 27.91 -1.80
N VAL A 510 -19.23 26.99 -0.89
CA VAL A 510 -19.09 27.27 0.55
C VAL A 510 -17.68 27.75 0.84
N GLN A 511 -16.70 27.04 0.28
CA GLN A 511 -15.29 27.37 0.37
C GLN A 511 -14.60 27.06 -0.95
N GLU A 512 -13.59 27.86 -1.27
CA GLU A 512 -12.82 27.71 -2.49
C GLU A 512 -11.35 27.99 -2.20
N THR A 513 -10.48 27.11 -2.69
CA THR A 513 -9.02 27.28 -2.65
C THR A 513 -8.53 27.56 -4.07
N ASP A 514 -7.21 27.59 -4.28
CA ASP A 514 -6.64 27.80 -5.60
C ASP A 514 -7.07 26.68 -6.57
N TYR A 515 -7.03 25.42 -6.11
CA TYR A 515 -7.26 24.25 -6.97
C TYR A 515 -8.50 23.42 -6.65
N ALA A 516 -9.11 23.59 -5.47
CA ALA A 516 -10.25 22.80 -5.03
C ALA A 516 -11.46 23.68 -4.66
N ARG A 517 -12.66 23.11 -4.80
CA ARG A 517 -13.92 23.78 -4.47
C ARG A 517 -14.78 22.87 -3.60
N HIS A 518 -15.38 23.44 -2.57
CA HIS A 518 -16.34 22.78 -1.69
C HIS A 518 -17.71 23.40 -1.90
N VAL A 519 -18.68 22.55 -2.23
CA VAL A 519 -20.09 22.91 -2.38
C VAL A 519 -20.93 22.10 -1.39
N ARG A 520 -22.03 22.70 -0.91
CA ARG A 520 -22.98 22.04 -0.02
C ARG A 520 -24.37 22.08 -0.62
N LEU A 521 -24.95 20.92 -0.80
CA LEU A 521 -26.27 20.76 -1.40
C LEU A 521 -27.40 20.95 -0.37
N PRO A 522 -28.56 21.46 -0.81
CA PRO A 522 -29.74 21.54 0.05
C PRO A 522 -30.31 20.15 0.39
N ALA A 523 -30.28 19.23 -0.57
CA ALA A 523 -30.70 17.83 -0.42
C ALA A 523 -29.49 16.89 -0.57
N PRO A 524 -29.48 15.73 0.12
CA PRO A 524 -28.39 14.79 0.02
C PRO A 524 -28.39 14.04 -1.33
N LEU A 525 -27.19 13.65 -1.76
CA LEU A 525 -26.99 12.75 -2.88
C LEU A 525 -27.49 11.34 -2.55
N LYS A 526 -28.00 10.66 -3.56
CA LYS A 526 -28.31 9.22 -3.52
C LYS A 526 -27.23 8.47 -4.26
N ILE A 527 -26.45 7.69 -3.51
CA ILE A 527 -25.30 6.96 -4.05
C ILE A 527 -25.57 5.47 -3.90
N LYS A 528 -25.45 4.72 -4.99
CA LYS A 528 -25.59 3.27 -5.00
C LYS A 528 -24.38 2.65 -5.68
N VAL A 529 -23.87 1.56 -5.11
CA VAL A 529 -22.83 0.74 -5.73
C VAL A 529 -23.21 -0.73 -5.59
N ASP A 530 -23.20 -1.43 -6.71
CA ASP A 530 -23.29 -2.89 -6.83
C ASP A 530 -21.88 -3.44 -7.09
N GLY A 531 -21.27 -4.00 -6.04
CA GLY A 531 -19.92 -4.55 -6.11
C GLY A 531 -19.82 -5.88 -6.87
N THR A 532 -20.94 -6.50 -7.26
CA THR A 532 -20.94 -7.74 -8.05
C THR A 532 -20.84 -7.45 -9.54
N THR A 533 -21.46 -6.36 -10.00
CA THR A 533 -21.36 -5.89 -11.39
C THR A 533 -20.38 -4.73 -11.55
N SER A 534 -19.76 -4.27 -10.46
CA SER A 534 -18.92 -3.06 -10.41
C SER A 534 -19.63 -1.79 -10.89
N ARG A 535 -20.96 -1.73 -10.76
CA ARG A 535 -21.75 -0.58 -11.24
C ARG A 535 -22.05 0.36 -10.10
N GLY A 536 -21.90 1.65 -10.35
CA GLY A 536 -22.25 2.68 -9.39
C GLY A 536 -22.94 3.87 -10.04
N VAL A 537 -23.81 4.51 -9.28
CA VAL A 537 -24.45 5.78 -9.68
C VAL A 537 -24.52 6.75 -8.50
N ILE A 538 -24.27 8.02 -8.78
CA ILE A 538 -24.48 9.16 -7.89
C ILE A 538 -25.56 10.05 -8.51
N ARG A 539 -26.64 10.26 -7.77
CA ARG A 539 -27.78 11.06 -8.20
C ARG A 539 -28.00 12.24 -7.26
N HIS A 540 -28.30 13.39 -7.84
CA HIS A 540 -28.88 14.51 -7.10
C HIS A 540 -30.41 14.43 -7.15
N GLU A 541 -31.09 15.25 -6.35
CA GLU A 541 -32.55 15.39 -6.44
C GLU A 541 -32.98 16.15 -7.69
#